data_AF-L8M2X1-F1
#
_entry.id   AF-L8M2X1-F1
#
_cell.length_a   1.000
_cell.length_b   1.000
_cell.length_c   1.000
_cell.angle_alpha   90.00
_cell.angle_beta   90.00
_cell.angle_gamma   90.00
#
_symmetry.space_group_name_H-M   'P 1'
#
loop_
_entity.id
_entity.type
_entity.pdbx_description
1 polymer ?
#
loop_
_entity_poly.entity_id
_entity_poly.type
_entity_poly.pdbx_seq_one_letter_code
_entity_poly.pdbx_strand_id
1 'polypeptide(L)'
;MTNADNKQEDLLQRVERLWDSEVKTYLENKHRGGRINEKGADYESYYATFQLAKRAPEVIEEKKVLFFSSQIIGFVDDLVIENDDDDSCLHYQLKTSAALSWGSKLKSLCDDFAKQYQYNCSMGKENSVMCLVVSNLAVRDSMSPSIPSKIAEFTRVLHFPFDEEFRQLLAHQEEFKKAIKYLCAFEEPEPDKIECVATVLLGAWQSANKSRISALELLKTAQSYSPSYIRSFEVDREFVLDPAVKIIFDNISGFSYNLNKGFFHWSFLNGLDRGTLPYSCEKEDFRRFQERVKQQEPTNFDDLENLL
;
A
#
# COMPACT_ATOMS: atom_id res chain seq x y z
N MET A 1 7.53 -29.06 10.26
CA MET A 1 6.30 -28.25 10.15
C MET A 1 6.66 -26.84 10.53
N THR A 2 6.38 -25.89 9.64
CA THR A 2 6.68 -24.47 9.83
C THR A 2 5.63 -23.82 10.75
N ASN A 3 5.90 -22.64 11.32
CA ASN A 3 4.93 -21.89 12.12
C ASN A 3 3.64 -21.54 11.34
N ALA A 4 3.68 -21.53 10.00
CA ALA A 4 2.51 -21.29 9.15
C ALA A 4 1.58 -22.52 9.07
N ASP A 5 2.16 -23.73 8.96
CA ASP A 5 1.40 -24.99 8.91
C ASP A 5 0.60 -25.21 10.21
N ASN A 6 1.22 -24.88 11.35
CA ASN A 6 0.56 -24.99 12.66
C ASN A 6 -0.62 -24.01 12.83
N LYS A 7 -0.53 -22.80 12.25
CA LYS A 7 -1.61 -21.81 12.30
C LYS A 7 -2.79 -22.19 11.40
N GLN A 8 -2.52 -22.78 10.24
CA GLN A 8 -3.58 -23.27 9.36
C GLN A 8 -4.34 -24.45 9.97
N GLU A 9 -3.63 -25.37 10.63
CA GLU A 9 -4.24 -26.49 11.33
C GLU A 9 -5.13 -26.01 12.50
N ASP A 10 -4.67 -25.03 13.29
CA ASP A 10 -5.48 -24.43 14.36
C ASP A 10 -6.74 -23.73 13.82
N LEU A 11 -6.62 -23.01 12.69
CA LEU A 11 -7.76 -22.40 12.00
C LEU A 11 -8.80 -23.46 11.60
N LEU A 12 -8.36 -24.53 10.93
CA LEU A 12 -9.28 -25.56 10.44
C LEU A 12 -9.97 -26.32 11.57
N GLN A 13 -9.25 -26.60 12.67
CA GLN A 13 -9.85 -27.19 13.87
C GLN A 13 -10.87 -26.26 14.52
N ARG A 14 -10.62 -24.95 14.53
CA ARG A 14 -11.57 -23.97 15.06
C ARG A 14 -12.81 -23.84 14.17
N VAL A 15 -12.64 -23.83 12.85
CA VAL A 15 -13.75 -23.86 11.89
C VAL A 15 -14.63 -25.08 12.12
N GLU A 16 -14.05 -26.26 12.32
CA GLU A 16 -14.78 -27.49 12.60
C GLU A 16 -15.55 -27.42 13.93
N ARG A 17 -15.02 -26.73 14.95
CA ARG A 17 -15.73 -26.51 16.23
C ARG A 17 -16.87 -25.49 16.14
N LEU A 18 -16.71 -24.45 15.30
CA LEU A 18 -17.72 -23.40 15.13
C LEU A 18 -18.92 -23.86 14.30
N TRP A 19 -18.69 -24.74 13.34
CA TRP A 19 -19.73 -25.29 12.46
C TRP A 19 -19.67 -26.81 12.44
N ASP A 20 -19.01 -27.39 11.43
CA ASP A 20 -18.87 -28.83 11.25
C ASP A 20 -17.73 -29.17 10.26
N SER A 21 -17.54 -30.47 10.02
CA SER A 21 -16.55 -30.98 9.09
C SER A 21 -16.87 -30.66 7.62
N GLU A 22 -18.15 -30.45 7.26
CA GLU A 22 -18.53 -30.07 5.89
C GLU A 22 -18.02 -28.66 5.57
N VAL A 23 -18.15 -27.72 6.51
CA VAL A 23 -17.65 -26.35 6.37
C VAL A 23 -16.12 -26.32 6.30
N LYS A 24 -15.43 -27.14 7.10
CA LYS A 24 -13.97 -27.30 7.02
C LYS A 24 -13.54 -27.78 5.63
N THR A 25 -14.14 -28.86 5.13
CA THR A 25 -13.84 -29.40 3.79
C THR A 25 -14.18 -28.40 2.68
N TYR A 26 -15.25 -27.62 2.83
CA TYR A 26 -15.54 -26.52 1.91
C TYR A 26 -14.40 -25.50 1.85
N LEU A 27 -13.91 -25.06 3.01
CA LEU A 27 -12.85 -24.05 3.11
C LEU A 27 -11.53 -24.54 2.50
N GLU A 28 -11.14 -25.80 2.76
CA GLU A 28 -9.96 -26.44 2.16
C GLU A 28 -10.06 -26.51 0.63
N ASN A 29 -11.25 -26.82 0.10
CA ASN A 29 -11.49 -26.88 -1.34
C ASN A 29 -11.48 -25.49 -1.99
N LYS A 30 -12.08 -24.48 -1.34
CA LYS A 30 -12.08 -23.08 -1.80
C LYS A 30 -10.66 -22.57 -1.97
N HIS A 31 -9.82 -22.75 -0.95
CA HIS A 31 -8.42 -22.32 -0.95
C HIS A 31 -7.62 -22.96 -2.11
N ARG A 32 -7.87 -24.24 -2.40
CA ARG A 32 -7.21 -24.94 -3.53
C ARG A 32 -7.65 -24.39 -4.89
N GLY A 33 -8.93 -24.04 -5.05
CA GLY A 33 -9.49 -23.55 -6.31
C GLY A 33 -9.06 -22.13 -6.69
N GLY A 34 -8.77 -21.27 -5.72
CA GLY A 34 -8.38 -19.86 -5.96
C GLY A 34 -7.09 -19.67 -6.76
N ARG A 35 -6.20 -20.68 -6.82
CA ARG A 35 -4.87 -20.58 -7.46
C ARG A 35 -4.86 -20.60 -9.00
N ILE A 36 -6.00 -20.72 -9.68
CA ILE A 36 -6.06 -21.06 -11.12
C ILE A 36 -6.36 -19.87 -12.06
N ASN A 37 -6.79 -18.70 -11.56
CA ASN A 37 -7.28 -17.59 -12.41
C ASN A 37 -6.32 -16.39 -12.50
N GLU A 38 -5.63 -16.21 -13.65
CA GLU A 38 -4.67 -15.11 -13.87
C GLU A 38 -5.31 -13.70 -13.87
N LYS A 39 -6.43 -13.46 -14.58
CA LYS A 39 -7.06 -12.11 -14.62
C LYS A 39 -7.58 -11.64 -13.25
N GLY A 40 -7.95 -12.56 -12.36
CA GLY A 40 -8.32 -12.23 -10.98
C GLY A 40 -7.10 -11.78 -10.18
N ALA A 41 -5.96 -12.42 -10.40
CA ALA A 41 -4.72 -12.15 -9.69
C ALA A 41 -4.16 -10.74 -9.95
N ASP A 42 -4.31 -10.20 -11.16
CA ASP A 42 -3.88 -8.83 -11.47
C ASP A 42 -4.74 -7.79 -10.73
N TYR A 43 -6.07 -7.94 -10.78
CA TYR A 43 -6.99 -7.04 -10.07
C TYR A 43 -6.75 -7.04 -8.55
N GLU A 44 -6.54 -8.22 -7.97
CA GLU A 44 -6.14 -8.39 -6.56
C GLU A 44 -4.82 -7.72 -6.25
N SER A 45 -3.81 -7.89 -7.12
CA SER A 45 -2.49 -7.27 -6.94
C SER A 45 -2.57 -5.76 -7.03
N TYR A 46 -3.30 -5.20 -7.99
CA TYR A 46 -3.46 -3.76 -8.16
C TYR A 46 -4.17 -3.13 -6.95
N TYR A 47 -5.21 -3.77 -6.45
CA TYR A 47 -5.91 -3.29 -5.27
C TYR A 47 -5.05 -3.42 -4.01
N ALA A 48 -4.27 -4.50 -3.86
CA ALA A 48 -3.34 -4.64 -2.74
C ALA A 48 -2.27 -3.53 -2.76
N THR A 49 -1.72 -3.21 -3.94
CA THR A 49 -0.79 -2.08 -4.11
C THR A 49 -1.44 -0.76 -3.76
N PHE A 50 -2.70 -0.53 -4.18
CA PHE A 50 -3.47 0.64 -3.77
C PHE A 50 -3.66 0.72 -2.26
N GLN A 51 -4.07 -0.37 -1.61
CA GLN A 51 -4.27 -0.40 -0.15
C GLN A 51 -2.96 -0.18 0.61
N LEU A 52 -1.83 -0.71 0.12
CA LEU A 52 -0.50 -0.47 0.69
C LEU A 52 -0.13 1.02 0.60
N ALA A 53 -0.28 1.62 -0.58
CA ALA A 53 0.01 3.04 -0.77
C ALA A 53 -0.93 3.94 0.07
N LYS A 54 -2.22 3.60 0.11
CA LYS A 54 -3.25 4.37 0.83
C LYS A 54 -3.00 4.37 2.34
N ARG A 55 -2.47 3.28 2.90
CA ARG A 55 -2.14 3.15 4.33
C ARG A 55 -0.71 3.52 4.68
N ALA A 56 0.10 3.90 3.71
CA ALA A 56 1.47 4.31 3.98
C ALA A 56 1.58 5.42 5.05
N PRO A 57 0.70 6.45 5.10
CA PRO A 57 0.73 7.43 6.19
C PRO A 57 0.53 6.81 7.57
N GLU A 58 -0.40 5.87 7.70
CA GLU A 58 -0.66 5.17 8.98
C GLU A 58 0.57 4.40 9.46
N VAL A 59 1.29 3.77 8.53
CA VAL A 59 2.49 2.97 8.85
C VAL A 59 3.70 3.86 9.14
N ILE A 60 3.88 4.94 8.37
CA ILE A 60 5.10 5.77 8.41
C ILE A 60 5.01 6.83 9.50
N GLU A 61 3.89 7.53 9.60
CA GLU A 61 3.67 8.68 10.48
C GLU A 61 3.02 8.25 11.80
N GLU A 62 1.94 7.47 11.73
CA GLU A 62 1.23 6.99 12.94
C GLU A 62 1.88 5.74 13.55
N LYS A 63 2.90 5.18 12.88
CA LYS A 63 3.64 3.97 13.31
C LYS A 63 2.78 2.74 13.53
N LYS A 64 1.62 2.64 12.87
CA LYS A 64 0.74 1.48 12.98
C LYS A 64 1.41 0.21 12.47
N VAL A 65 1.22 -0.88 13.19
CA VAL A 65 1.75 -2.21 12.81
C VAL A 65 0.72 -2.95 11.97
N LEU A 66 0.80 -2.74 10.65
CA LEU A 66 -0.10 -3.39 9.69
C LEU A 66 0.53 -4.60 9.01
N PHE A 67 -0.25 -5.67 8.86
CA PHE A 67 0.13 -6.87 8.14
C PHE A 67 -0.82 -7.14 6.98
N PHE A 68 -0.26 -7.50 5.83
CA PHE A 68 -0.98 -7.84 4.60
C PHE A 68 -0.88 -9.34 4.35
N SER A 69 -2.00 -9.94 4.00
CA SER A 69 -2.09 -11.34 3.60
C SER A 69 -2.92 -11.49 2.33
N SER A 70 -2.59 -12.46 1.49
CA SER A 70 -3.37 -12.83 0.31
C SER A 70 -3.19 -14.31 0.06
N GLN A 71 -4.21 -14.96 -0.49
CA GLN A 71 -4.23 -16.41 -0.71
C GLN A 71 -3.97 -17.19 0.59
N ILE A 72 -4.63 -16.78 1.68
CA ILE A 72 -4.64 -17.53 2.94
C ILE A 72 -5.87 -18.42 3.02
N ILE A 73 -5.91 -19.35 3.97
CA ILE A 73 -7.14 -20.11 4.23
C ILE A 73 -8.13 -19.17 4.92
N GLY A 74 -9.24 -18.85 4.24
CA GLY A 74 -10.27 -17.94 4.74
C GLY A 74 -11.53 -17.98 3.88
N PHE A 75 -12.67 -17.59 4.46
CA PHE A 75 -13.92 -17.45 3.70
C PHE A 75 -13.87 -16.20 2.81
N VAL A 76 -13.13 -15.17 3.27
CA VAL A 76 -12.78 -13.97 2.51
C VAL A 76 -11.27 -13.78 2.57
N ASP A 77 -10.58 -14.10 1.47
CA ASP A 77 -9.15 -14.42 1.44
C ASP A 77 -8.32 -13.70 0.37
N ASP A 78 -8.95 -12.99 -0.57
CA ASP A 78 -8.24 -12.35 -1.69
C ASP A 78 -7.21 -11.31 -1.17
N LEU A 79 -7.62 -10.48 -0.19
CA LEU A 79 -6.71 -9.60 0.57
C LEU A 79 -7.21 -9.45 2.02
N VAL A 80 -6.29 -9.57 2.97
CA VAL A 80 -6.56 -9.32 4.39
C VAL A 80 -5.53 -8.33 4.93
N ILE A 81 -6.01 -7.34 5.68
CA ILE A 81 -5.17 -6.35 6.35
C ILE A 81 -5.49 -6.38 7.84
N GLU A 82 -4.52 -6.83 8.63
CA GLU A 82 -4.59 -6.91 10.08
C GLU A 82 -3.89 -5.70 10.68
N ASN A 83 -4.53 -5.06 11.65
CA ASN A 83 -3.85 -4.15 12.58
C ASN A 83 -3.48 -4.95 13.84
N ASP A 84 -2.19 -4.93 14.21
CA ASP A 84 -1.71 -5.59 15.43
C ASP A 84 -1.96 -4.73 16.69
N ASP A 85 -2.22 -3.44 16.50
CA ASP A 85 -2.41 -2.47 17.59
C ASP A 85 -3.84 -2.48 18.15
N ASP A 86 -4.80 -3.08 17.44
CA ASP A 86 -6.20 -3.17 17.87
C ASP A 86 -6.88 -4.48 17.42
N ASP A 87 -8.18 -4.58 17.64
CA ASP A 87 -8.99 -5.74 17.29
C ASP A 87 -9.59 -5.67 15.87
N SER A 88 -9.17 -4.69 15.06
CA SER A 88 -9.66 -4.53 13.69
C SER A 88 -8.95 -5.46 12.70
N CYS A 89 -9.73 -5.92 11.73
CA CYS A 89 -9.22 -6.68 10.59
C CYS A 89 -10.09 -6.39 9.37
N LEU A 90 -9.46 -6.07 8.25
CA LEU A 90 -10.14 -5.79 7.00
C LEU A 90 -9.97 -6.96 6.06
N HIS A 91 -11.07 -7.60 5.70
CA HIS A 91 -11.10 -8.67 4.72
C HIS A 91 -11.69 -8.15 3.42
N TYR A 92 -11.06 -8.45 2.31
CA TYR A 92 -11.50 -8.02 0.99
C TYR A 92 -11.77 -9.25 0.12
N GLN A 93 -12.98 -9.32 -0.44
CA GLN A 93 -13.30 -10.17 -1.57
C GLN A 93 -13.36 -9.29 -2.81
N LEU A 94 -12.51 -9.56 -3.78
CA LEU A 94 -12.40 -8.87 -5.04
C LEU A 94 -13.14 -9.63 -6.14
N LYS A 95 -13.94 -8.91 -6.93
CA LYS A 95 -14.69 -9.47 -8.06
C LYS A 95 -14.65 -8.54 -9.27
N THR A 96 -14.34 -9.12 -10.43
CA THR A 96 -14.42 -8.44 -11.73
C THR A 96 -15.67 -8.81 -12.54
N SER A 97 -16.52 -9.70 -12.00
CA SER A 97 -17.74 -10.16 -12.67
C SER A 97 -18.77 -9.04 -12.79
N ALA A 98 -19.38 -8.94 -13.98
CA ALA A 98 -20.49 -8.02 -14.26
C ALA A 98 -21.82 -8.47 -13.62
N ALA A 99 -21.93 -9.74 -13.22
CA ALA A 99 -23.09 -10.28 -12.52
C ALA A 99 -22.66 -10.86 -11.17
N LEU A 100 -23.24 -10.33 -10.10
CA LEU A 100 -22.96 -10.74 -8.73
C LEU A 100 -24.25 -10.71 -7.91
N SER A 101 -24.35 -11.60 -6.94
CA SER A 101 -25.43 -11.58 -5.96
C SER A 101 -24.91 -12.04 -4.61
N TRP A 102 -25.53 -11.57 -3.53
CA TRP A 102 -25.18 -12.00 -2.17
C TRP A 102 -25.45 -13.48 -1.95
N GLY A 103 -26.51 -14.00 -2.58
CA GLY A 103 -27.02 -15.35 -2.35
C GLY A 103 -27.54 -15.57 -0.93
N SER A 104 -28.24 -16.69 -0.74
CA SER A 104 -28.84 -17.07 0.55
C SER A 104 -28.48 -18.49 1.01
N LYS A 105 -27.76 -19.23 0.17
CA LYS A 105 -27.39 -20.63 0.41
C LYS A 105 -25.98 -20.74 0.99
N LEU A 106 -25.63 -21.93 1.48
CA LEU A 106 -24.26 -22.28 1.84
C LEU A 106 -23.30 -21.96 0.67
N LYS A 107 -22.09 -21.49 0.98
CA LYS A 107 -21.06 -21.11 -0.02
C LYS A 107 -21.41 -19.89 -0.88
N SER A 108 -22.45 -19.15 -0.49
CA SER A 108 -22.74 -17.84 -1.10
C SER A 108 -21.87 -16.74 -0.50
N LEU A 109 -21.77 -15.60 -1.17
CA LEU A 109 -21.01 -14.45 -0.67
C LEU A 109 -21.50 -14.01 0.73
N CYS A 110 -22.81 -14.01 0.93
CA CYS A 110 -23.41 -13.67 2.21
C CYS A 110 -23.06 -14.68 3.31
N ASP A 111 -23.00 -15.96 2.96
CA ASP A 111 -22.60 -17.03 3.87
C ASP A 111 -21.11 -16.92 4.23
N ASP A 112 -20.25 -16.71 3.24
CA ASP A 112 -18.81 -16.52 3.44
C ASP A 112 -18.50 -15.32 4.33
N PHE A 113 -19.15 -14.17 4.09
CA PHE A 113 -18.95 -12.96 4.89
C PHE A 113 -19.40 -13.15 6.34
N ALA A 114 -20.55 -13.81 6.55
CA ALA A 114 -21.04 -14.11 7.89
C ALA A 114 -20.09 -15.06 8.65
N LYS A 115 -19.62 -16.12 7.98
CA LYS A 115 -18.69 -17.08 8.58
C LYS A 115 -17.33 -16.45 8.86
N GLN A 116 -16.80 -15.62 7.96
CA GLN A 116 -15.53 -14.92 8.21
C GLN A 116 -15.64 -14.02 9.44
N TYR A 117 -16.72 -13.24 9.55
CA TYR A 117 -16.92 -12.37 10.71
C TYR A 117 -17.06 -13.16 12.01
N GLN A 118 -17.86 -14.23 12.02
CA GLN A 118 -17.99 -15.11 13.20
C GLN A 118 -16.65 -15.76 13.59
N TYR A 119 -15.85 -16.18 12.61
CA TYR A 119 -14.50 -16.66 12.86
C TYR A 119 -13.63 -15.58 13.50
N ASN A 120 -13.65 -14.35 12.98
CA ASN A 120 -12.89 -13.24 13.53
C ASN A 120 -13.33 -12.90 14.97
N CYS A 121 -14.63 -12.85 15.25
CA CYS A 121 -15.14 -12.66 16.62
C CYS A 121 -14.64 -13.77 17.57
N SER A 122 -14.56 -15.02 17.11
CA SER A 122 -14.01 -16.12 17.93
C SER A 122 -12.51 -15.95 18.24
N MET A 123 -11.83 -15.07 17.50
CA MET A 123 -10.42 -14.68 17.69
C MET A 123 -10.26 -13.34 18.43
N GLY A 124 -11.36 -12.77 18.94
CA GLY A 124 -11.36 -11.47 19.61
C GLY A 124 -11.18 -10.28 18.66
N LYS A 125 -11.47 -10.44 17.36
CA LYS A 125 -11.40 -9.39 16.33
C LYS A 125 -12.80 -8.87 15.98
N GLU A 126 -13.49 -8.31 16.98
CA GLU A 126 -14.91 -7.91 16.87
C GLU A 126 -15.12 -6.71 15.94
N ASN A 127 -14.14 -5.81 15.84
CA ASN A 127 -14.17 -4.67 14.91
C ASN A 127 -13.76 -5.02 13.47
N SER A 128 -13.92 -6.28 13.06
CA SER A 128 -13.61 -6.72 11.70
C SER A 128 -14.61 -6.20 10.66
N VAL A 129 -14.13 -5.82 9.47
CA VAL A 129 -14.97 -5.36 8.36
C VAL A 129 -14.72 -6.20 7.12
N MET A 130 -15.80 -6.74 6.56
CA MET A 130 -15.80 -7.50 5.32
C MET A 130 -16.13 -6.56 4.16
N CYS A 131 -15.27 -6.51 3.16
CA CYS A 131 -15.37 -5.60 2.03
C CYS A 131 -15.52 -6.40 0.74
N LEU A 132 -16.63 -6.22 0.03
CA LEU A 132 -16.75 -6.65 -1.36
C LEU A 132 -16.22 -5.50 -2.25
N VAL A 133 -15.16 -5.75 -3.01
CA VAL A 133 -14.58 -4.77 -3.94
C VAL A 133 -14.88 -5.20 -5.37
N VAL A 134 -15.61 -4.36 -6.10
CA VAL A 134 -16.03 -4.68 -7.48
C VAL A 134 -15.45 -3.70 -8.49
N SER A 135 -15.08 -4.23 -9.66
CA SER A 135 -14.53 -3.43 -10.75
C SER A 135 -15.56 -2.62 -11.52
N ASN A 136 -16.84 -2.97 -11.39
CA ASN A 136 -17.93 -2.32 -12.10
C ASN A 136 -18.78 -1.47 -11.15
N LEU A 137 -18.89 -0.19 -11.45
CA LEU A 137 -19.64 0.78 -10.64
C LEU A 137 -21.13 0.41 -10.52
N ALA A 138 -21.77 -0.07 -11.60
CA ALA A 138 -23.16 -0.49 -11.55
C ALA A 138 -23.37 -1.70 -10.62
N VAL A 139 -22.40 -2.62 -10.55
CA VAL A 139 -22.44 -3.73 -9.59
C VAL A 139 -22.30 -3.21 -8.16
N ARG A 140 -21.44 -2.21 -7.92
CA ARG A 140 -21.33 -1.58 -6.59
C ARG A 140 -22.67 -0.96 -6.19
N ASP A 141 -23.29 -0.23 -7.11
CA ASP A 141 -24.54 0.50 -6.89
C ASP A 141 -25.73 -0.45 -6.69
N SER A 142 -25.71 -1.64 -7.31
CA SER A 142 -26.74 -2.66 -7.05
C SER A 142 -26.49 -3.43 -5.75
N MET A 143 -25.23 -3.79 -5.46
CA MET A 143 -24.88 -4.68 -4.33
C MET A 143 -24.90 -3.98 -2.97
N SER A 144 -24.53 -2.69 -2.92
CA SER A 144 -24.46 -1.90 -1.69
C SER A 144 -25.81 -1.73 -0.98
N PRO A 145 -26.90 -1.30 -1.64
CA PRO A 145 -28.21 -1.22 -0.99
C PRO A 145 -28.83 -2.60 -0.74
N SER A 146 -28.36 -3.65 -1.41
CA SER A 146 -28.89 -5.00 -1.27
C SER A 146 -28.14 -5.86 -0.25
N ILE A 147 -27.27 -5.28 0.59
CA ILE A 147 -26.56 -6.02 1.64
C ILE A 147 -27.60 -6.67 2.58
N PRO A 148 -27.55 -8.00 2.80
CA PRO A 148 -28.46 -8.67 3.71
C PRO A 148 -28.32 -8.15 5.14
N SER A 149 -29.45 -7.94 5.83
CA SER A 149 -29.49 -7.37 7.18
C SER A 149 -28.57 -8.07 8.18
N LYS A 150 -28.46 -9.41 8.10
CA LYS A 150 -27.62 -10.22 8.98
C LYS A 150 -26.11 -9.95 8.89
N ILE A 151 -25.64 -9.29 7.83
CA ILE A 151 -24.22 -8.94 7.64
C ILE A 151 -23.99 -7.43 7.48
N ALA A 152 -25.05 -6.61 7.53
CA ALA A 152 -25.00 -5.20 7.17
C ALA A 152 -24.06 -4.37 8.05
N GLU A 153 -23.98 -4.68 9.34
CA GLU A 153 -23.18 -3.93 10.31
C GLU A 153 -21.68 -3.95 9.97
N PHE A 154 -21.16 -5.11 9.59
CA PHE A 154 -19.75 -5.35 9.32
C PHE A 154 -19.40 -5.48 7.82
N THR A 155 -20.35 -5.26 6.91
CA THR A 155 -20.12 -5.41 5.47
C THR A 155 -20.11 -4.08 4.73
N ARG A 156 -19.16 -3.90 3.81
CA ARG A 156 -19.08 -2.75 2.90
C ARG A 156 -18.94 -3.22 1.46
N VAL A 157 -19.47 -2.44 0.52
CA VAL A 157 -19.26 -2.64 -0.92
C VAL A 157 -18.51 -1.44 -1.47
N LEU A 158 -17.34 -1.69 -2.04
CA LEU A 158 -16.42 -0.69 -2.55
C LEU A 158 -16.27 -0.84 -4.07
N HIS A 159 -16.03 0.27 -4.74
CA HIS A 159 -15.69 0.28 -6.16
C HIS A 159 -14.20 0.60 -6.32
N PHE A 160 -13.50 -0.22 -7.09
CA PHE A 160 -12.15 0.04 -7.55
C PHE A 160 -12.07 -0.49 -8.98
N PRO A 161 -11.89 0.34 -10.01
CA PRO A 161 -11.98 -0.13 -11.38
C PRO A 161 -10.81 -1.05 -11.73
N PHE A 162 -11.00 -1.80 -12.81
CA PHE A 162 -9.96 -2.65 -13.38
C PHE A 162 -9.64 -2.16 -14.78
N ASP A 163 -8.35 -1.98 -15.04
CA ASP A 163 -7.79 -1.82 -16.38
C ASP A 163 -6.77 -2.94 -16.59
N GLU A 164 -6.65 -3.44 -17.82
CA GLU A 164 -5.65 -4.48 -18.15
C GLU A 164 -4.21 -3.94 -18.02
N GLU A 165 -4.03 -2.63 -18.17
CA GLU A 165 -2.75 -1.95 -17.98
C GLU A 165 -2.74 -1.17 -16.66
N PHE A 166 -1.82 -1.54 -15.76
CA PHE A 166 -1.63 -0.86 -14.47
C PHE A 166 -1.45 0.66 -14.59
N ARG A 167 -0.75 1.11 -15.64
CA ARG A 167 -0.59 2.53 -15.97
C ARG A 167 -1.92 3.26 -16.18
N GLN A 168 -2.82 2.65 -16.93
CA GLN A 168 -4.12 3.25 -17.26
C GLN A 168 -4.98 3.39 -16.01
N LEU A 169 -4.96 2.37 -15.15
CA LEU A 169 -5.61 2.41 -13.85
C LEU A 169 -5.10 3.60 -13.01
N LEU A 170 -3.78 3.74 -12.90
CA LEU A 170 -3.14 4.81 -12.13
C LEU A 170 -3.44 6.21 -12.71
N ALA A 171 -3.58 6.32 -14.03
CA ALA A 171 -3.89 7.59 -14.69
C ALA A 171 -5.31 8.09 -14.39
N HIS A 172 -6.29 7.19 -14.22
CA HIS A 172 -7.70 7.55 -14.05
C HIS A 172 -8.24 7.34 -12.62
N GLN A 173 -7.47 6.72 -11.72
CA GLN A 173 -7.81 6.59 -10.29
C GLN A 173 -7.10 7.61 -9.43
N GLU A 174 -7.76 8.75 -9.21
CA GLU A 174 -7.20 9.89 -8.47
C GLU A 174 -6.81 9.54 -7.02
N GLU A 175 -7.58 8.72 -6.30
CA GLU A 175 -7.20 8.28 -4.95
C GLU A 175 -5.91 7.46 -4.98
N PHE A 176 -5.75 6.58 -5.97
CA PHE A 176 -4.55 5.76 -6.10
C PHE A 176 -3.35 6.62 -6.46
N LYS A 177 -3.50 7.51 -7.45
CA LYS A 177 -2.49 8.48 -7.83
C LYS A 177 -2.06 9.34 -6.64
N LYS A 178 -3.00 9.84 -5.83
CA LYS A 178 -2.70 10.62 -4.61
C LYS A 178 -1.92 9.80 -3.58
N ALA A 179 -2.32 8.54 -3.36
CA ALA A 179 -1.62 7.64 -2.45
C ALA A 179 -0.17 7.37 -2.90
N ILE A 180 0.06 7.21 -4.21
CA ILE A 180 1.42 7.05 -4.75
C ILE A 180 2.23 8.34 -4.67
N LYS A 181 1.62 9.50 -4.94
CA LYS A 181 2.28 10.82 -4.81
C LYS A 181 2.82 11.05 -3.40
N TYR A 182 2.11 10.57 -2.38
CA TYR A 182 2.57 10.63 -0.99
C TYR A 182 3.90 9.89 -0.78
N LEU A 183 4.08 8.74 -1.44
CA LEU A 183 5.29 7.92 -1.37
C LEU A 183 6.44 8.44 -2.24
N CYS A 184 6.19 9.31 -3.21
CA CYS A 184 7.22 9.86 -4.07
C CYS A 184 8.19 10.75 -3.29
N ALA A 185 9.49 10.65 -3.58
CA ALA A 185 10.54 11.51 -3.04
C ALA A 185 10.37 12.98 -3.46
N PHE A 186 9.70 13.25 -4.58
CA PHE A 186 9.55 14.59 -5.16
C PHE A 186 8.35 15.36 -4.55
N GLU A 187 8.44 16.68 -4.45
CA GLU A 187 7.32 17.53 -3.98
C GLU A 187 6.14 17.51 -4.96
N GLU A 188 6.43 17.74 -6.24
CA GLU A 188 5.48 17.68 -7.35
C GLU A 188 5.94 16.62 -8.37
N PRO A 189 5.72 15.32 -8.09
CA PRO A 189 6.19 14.27 -8.98
C PRO A 189 5.45 14.31 -10.32
N GLU A 190 6.23 14.33 -11.41
CA GLU A 190 5.75 14.14 -12.77
C GLU A 190 5.13 12.73 -12.95
N PRO A 191 4.25 12.52 -13.96
CA PRO A 191 3.54 11.25 -14.15
C PRO A 191 4.46 10.01 -14.23
N ASP A 192 5.64 10.13 -14.84
CA ASP A 192 6.63 9.05 -14.93
C ASP A 192 7.19 8.63 -13.56
N LYS A 193 7.36 9.60 -12.65
CA LYS A 193 7.82 9.34 -11.27
C LYS A 193 6.77 8.58 -10.48
N ILE A 194 5.50 8.99 -10.62
CA ILE A 194 4.36 8.33 -9.98
C ILE A 194 4.25 6.89 -10.50
N GLU A 195 4.30 6.70 -11.82
CA GLU A 195 4.27 5.37 -12.43
C GLU A 195 5.41 4.47 -11.96
N CYS A 196 6.63 5.00 -11.91
CA CYS A 196 7.79 4.27 -11.43
C CYS A 196 7.58 3.77 -9.99
N VAL A 197 7.18 4.66 -9.07
CA VAL A 197 6.92 4.29 -7.67
C VAL A 197 5.81 3.24 -7.57
N ALA A 198 4.71 3.40 -8.30
CA ALA A 198 3.61 2.44 -8.31
C ALA A 198 4.06 1.06 -8.80
N THR A 199 4.85 1.01 -9.88
CA THR A 199 5.36 -0.23 -10.48
C THR A 199 6.30 -0.95 -9.52
N VAL A 200 7.16 -0.20 -8.82
CA VAL A 200 8.08 -0.75 -7.82
C VAL A 200 7.32 -1.31 -6.60
N LEU A 201 6.27 -0.63 -6.14
CA LEU A 201 5.38 -1.14 -5.08
C LEU A 201 4.64 -2.42 -5.50
N LEU A 202 4.15 -2.47 -6.74
CA LEU A 202 3.53 -3.67 -7.30
C LEU A 202 4.54 -4.82 -7.36
N GLY A 203 5.76 -4.56 -7.81
CA GLY A 203 6.85 -5.54 -7.82
C GLY A 203 7.17 -6.08 -6.43
N ALA A 204 7.28 -5.21 -5.42
CA ALA A 204 7.52 -5.60 -4.03
C ALA A 204 6.39 -6.48 -3.46
N TRP A 205 5.13 -6.16 -3.79
CA TRP A 205 3.98 -7.00 -3.43
C TRP A 205 4.01 -8.36 -4.13
N GLN A 206 4.32 -8.39 -5.43
CA GLN A 206 4.35 -9.62 -6.22
C GLN A 206 5.48 -10.56 -5.80
N SER A 207 6.63 -10.02 -5.39
CA SER A 207 7.80 -10.79 -4.93
C SER A 207 7.69 -11.28 -3.48
N ALA A 208 6.76 -10.73 -2.69
CA ALA A 208 6.62 -11.05 -1.28
C ALA A 208 5.99 -12.44 -1.04
N ASN A 209 6.33 -13.05 0.09
CA ASN A 209 5.49 -14.10 0.67
C ASN A 209 4.26 -13.44 1.32
N LYS A 210 3.10 -13.57 0.68
CA LYS A 210 1.84 -12.91 1.06
C LYS A 210 1.15 -13.58 2.25
N SER A 211 1.91 -14.21 3.14
CA SER A 211 1.43 -14.86 4.36
C SER A 211 1.77 -13.98 5.57
N ARG A 212 0.98 -12.93 5.80
CA ARG A 212 1.15 -11.95 6.89
C ARG A 212 2.49 -11.19 6.83
N ILE A 213 2.74 -10.51 5.71
CA ILE A 213 3.91 -9.64 5.54
C ILE A 213 3.65 -8.24 6.13
N SER A 214 4.66 -7.64 6.75
CA SER A 214 4.54 -6.28 7.28
C SER A 214 4.40 -5.25 6.15
N ALA A 215 3.48 -4.30 6.30
CA ALA A 215 3.34 -3.18 5.38
C ALA A 215 4.63 -2.33 5.32
N LEU A 216 5.29 -2.12 6.45
CA LEU A 216 6.56 -1.39 6.51
C LEU A 216 7.68 -2.15 5.77
N GLU A 217 7.71 -3.47 5.89
CA GLU A 217 8.66 -4.31 5.15
C GLU A 217 8.44 -4.23 3.65
N LEU A 218 7.18 -4.31 3.18
CA LEU A 218 6.83 -4.11 1.77
C LEU A 218 7.28 -2.73 1.25
N LEU A 219 7.00 -1.67 2.02
CA LEU A 219 7.42 -0.31 1.68
C LEU A 219 8.95 -0.18 1.61
N LYS A 220 9.68 -0.77 2.56
CA LYS A 220 11.16 -0.76 2.58
C LYS A 220 11.76 -1.57 1.43
N THR A 221 11.17 -2.71 1.09
CA THR A 221 11.57 -3.49 -0.09
C THR A 221 11.39 -2.66 -1.37
N ALA A 222 10.24 -2.01 -1.54
CA ALA A 222 10.02 -1.09 -2.66
C ALA A 222 11.06 0.04 -2.68
N GLN A 223 11.31 0.70 -1.54
CA GLN A 223 12.32 1.75 -1.42
C GLN A 223 13.72 1.25 -1.82
N SER A 224 14.08 0.01 -1.49
CA SER A 224 15.37 -0.57 -1.86
C SER A 224 15.57 -0.77 -3.37
N TYR A 225 14.48 -0.98 -4.12
CA TYR A 225 14.53 -1.16 -5.57
C TYR A 225 14.66 0.17 -6.31
N SER A 226 14.12 1.26 -5.75
CA SER A 226 14.22 2.60 -6.32
C SER A 226 14.45 3.67 -5.24
N PRO A 227 15.65 3.69 -4.62
CA PRO A 227 15.92 4.49 -3.43
C PRO A 227 15.93 6.00 -3.68
N SER A 228 15.96 6.46 -4.93
CA SER A 228 15.91 7.87 -5.30
C SER A 228 14.51 8.36 -5.67
N TYR A 229 13.53 7.46 -5.79
CA TYR A 229 12.15 7.78 -6.19
C TYR A 229 11.16 7.73 -5.04
N ILE A 230 11.47 6.96 -3.98
CA ILE A 230 10.60 6.78 -2.83
C ILE A 230 11.13 7.59 -1.66
N ARG A 231 10.25 8.36 -1.01
CA ARG A 231 10.58 9.20 0.15
C ARG A 231 11.22 8.39 1.28
N SER A 232 11.93 9.07 2.16
CA SER A 232 12.31 8.50 3.46
C SER A 232 11.09 8.20 4.32
N PHE A 233 11.21 7.13 5.11
CA PHE A 233 10.26 6.72 6.14
C PHE A 233 10.71 7.13 7.55
N GLU A 234 11.89 7.73 7.68
CA GLU A 234 12.44 8.25 8.94
C GLU A 234 11.84 9.63 9.25
N VAL A 235 10.54 9.67 9.57
CA VAL A 235 9.79 10.92 9.80
C VAL A 235 10.23 11.71 11.04
N ASP A 236 10.82 11.04 12.03
CA ASP A 236 11.27 11.66 13.27
C ASP A 236 12.67 12.29 13.13
N ARG A 237 13.31 12.10 11.97
CA ARG A 237 14.63 12.61 11.68
C ARG A 237 14.55 13.98 11.03
N GLU A 238 15.02 14.99 11.75
CA GLU A 238 15.22 16.32 11.18
C GLU A 238 16.49 16.32 10.31
N PHE A 239 16.32 16.63 9.02
CA PHE A 239 17.43 16.85 8.11
C PHE A 239 17.80 18.33 8.16
N VAL A 240 19.06 18.61 8.48
CA VAL A 240 19.60 19.97 8.51
C VAL A 240 20.82 20.07 7.61
N LEU A 241 21.01 21.24 6.99
CA LEU A 241 22.26 21.56 6.33
C LEU A 241 23.34 21.89 7.35
N ASP A 242 24.59 21.66 6.96
CA ASP A 242 25.75 22.28 7.57
C ASP A 242 25.55 23.82 7.57
N PRO A 243 25.74 24.50 8.72
CA PRO A 243 25.54 25.94 8.83
C PRO A 243 26.32 26.75 7.79
N ALA A 244 27.53 26.32 7.42
CA ALA A 244 28.32 27.03 6.41
C ALA A 244 27.70 26.89 5.01
N VAL A 245 27.19 25.71 4.67
CA VAL A 245 26.46 25.48 3.41
C VAL A 245 25.19 26.30 3.35
N LYS A 246 24.46 26.38 4.47
CA LYS A 246 23.26 27.22 4.55
C LYS A 246 23.57 28.69 4.25
N ILE A 247 24.63 29.24 4.83
CA ILE A 247 25.06 30.62 4.57
C ILE A 247 25.37 30.84 3.08
N ILE A 248 26.04 29.87 2.45
CA ILE A 248 26.35 29.93 1.01
C ILE A 248 25.04 29.98 0.19
N PHE A 249 24.12 29.04 0.42
CA PHE A 249 22.87 28.97 -0.34
C PHE A 249 21.98 30.20 -0.13
N ASP A 250 21.87 30.71 1.10
CA ASP A 250 21.06 31.88 1.44
C ASP A 250 21.58 33.17 0.76
N ASN A 251 22.85 33.21 0.35
CA ASN A 251 23.45 34.35 -0.35
C ASN A 251 23.29 34.30 -1.88
N ILE A 252 22.86 33.16 -2.45
CA ILE A 252 22.64 33.04 -3.89
C ILE A 252 21.24 33.58 -4.21
N SER A 253 21.20 34.74 -4.87
CA SER A 253 19.95 35.41 -5.20
C SER A 253 19.05 34.54 -6.08
N GLY A 254 17.78 34.39 -5.69
CA GLY A 254 16.80 33.60 -6.45
C GLY A 254 16.89 32.08 -6.23
N PHE A 255 17.85 31.58 -5.46
CA PHE A 255 17.93 30.17 -5.07
C PHE A 255 17.13 29.91 -3.80
N SER A 256 16.42 28.79 -3.78
CA SER A 256 15.64 28.31 -2.65
C SER A 256 15.73 26.80 -2.55
N TYR A 257 15.64 26.27 -1.34
CA TYR A 257 15.79 24.84 -1.11
C TYR A 257 14.98 24.37 0.10
N ASN A 258 14.72 23.06 0.17
CA ASN A 258 14.17 22.39 1.34
C ASN A 258 14.69 20.95 1.47
N LEU A 259 14.52 20.36 2.66
CA LEU A 259 14.97 19.01 3.00
C LEU A 259 13.78 18.08 3.26
N ASN A 260 12.72 18.20 2.47
CA ASN A 260 11.50 17.43 2.66
C ASN A 260 11.67 15.98 2.19
N LYS A 261 10.86 15.08 2.75
CA LYS A 261 10.77 13.67 2.32
C LYS A 261 12.10 12.91 2.33
N GLY A 262 13.12 13.40 3.05
CA GLY A 262 14.45 12.82 3.12
C GLY A 262 15.37 13.14 1.95
N PHE A 263 15.05 14.15 1.14
CA PHE A 263 15.83 14.59 -0.02
C PHE A 263 16.02 16.10 -0.02
N PHE A 264 17.10 16.54 -0.68
CA PHE A 264 17.35 17.96 -0.93
C PHE A 264 16.66 18.37 -2.22
N HIS A 265 15.68 19.25 -2.08
CA HIS A 265 14.95 19.87 -3.17
C HIS A 265 15.43 21.31 -3.35
N TRP A 266 15.54 21.75 -4.60
CA TRP A 266 15.95 23.12 -4.92
C TRP A 266 15.10 23.71 -6.03
N SER A 267 15.03 25.04 -6.03
CA SER A 267 14.32 25.83 -7.02
C SER A 267 15.04 27.16 -7.23
N PHE A 268 15.17 27.57 -8.48
CA PHE A 268 15.80 28.81 -8.91
C PHE A 268 14.81 29.70 -9.64
N LEU A 269 14.86 31.01 -9.38
CA LEU A 269 14.00 32.04 -9.97
C LEU A 269 12.50 31.66 -9.92
N ASN A 270 12.02 31.26 -8.74
CA ASN A 270 10.63 30.86 -8.49
C ASN A 270 10.16 29.67 -9.36
N GLY A 271 11.02 28.67 -9.54
CA GLY A 271 10.68 27.43 -10.23
C GLY A 271 10.87 27.49 -11.74
N LEU A 272 11.60 28.49 -12.25
CA LEU A 272 12.08 28.47 -13.63
C LEU A 272 12.98 27.26 -13.86
N ASP A 273 13.81 26.96 -12.87
CA ASP A 273 14.57 25.72 -12.77
C ASP A 273 14.37 25.09 -11.39
N ARG A 274 14.34 23.75 -11.34
CA ARG A 274 14.08 22.99 -10.11
C ARG A 274 14.66 21.59 -10.21
N GLY A 275 15.05 21.05 -9.08
CA GLY A 275 15.56 19.69 -9.02
C GLY A 275 15.54 19.08 -7.63
N THR A 276 15.92 17.81 -7.61
CA THR A 276 16.06 17.00 -6.41
C THR A 276 17.36 16.23 -6.53
N LEU A 277 18.20 16.22 -5.49
CA LEU A 277 19.39 15.37 -5.50
C LEU A 277 18.99 13.89 -5.61
N PRO A 278 19.67 13.08 -6.42
CA PRO A 278 19.29 11.70 -6.68
C PRO A 278 19.61 10.74 -5.52
N TYR A 279 20.04 11.25 -4.37
CA TYR A 279 20.36 10.48 -3.18
C TYR A 279 19.74 11.12 -1.93
N SER A 280 19.36 10.27 -0.99
CA SER A 280 18.76 10.71 0.27
C SER A 280 19.75 11.48 1.14
N CYS A 281 19.23 12.45 1.90
CA CYS A 281 19.95 13.20 2.92
C CYS A 281 20.50 12.31 4.06
N GLU A 282 20.09 11.06 4.13
CA GLU A 282 20.61 10.07 5.07
C GLU A 282 21.96 9.47 4.65
N LYS A 283 22.34 9.61 3.38
CA LYS A 283 23.50 8.93 2.79
C LYS A 283 24.75 9.79 2.86
N GLU A 284 25.90 9.13 2.86
CA GLU A 284 27.22 9.79 2.84
C GLU A 284 27.41 10.68 1.61
N ASP A 285 26.73 10.40 0.49
CA ASP A 285 26.79 11.25 -0.70
C ASP A 285 26.22 12.66 -0.45
N PHE A 286 25.20 12.78 0.41
CA PHE A 286 24.70 14.10 0.82
C PHE A 286 25.69 14.86 1.69
N ARG A 287 26.46 14.15 2.53
CA ARG A 287 27.55 14.76 3.28
C ARG A 287 28.67 15.23 2.33
N ARG A 288 29.06 14.41 1.36
CA ARG A 288 30.06 14.76 0.34
C ARG A 288 29.62 15.94 -0.53
N PHE A 289 28.34 16.03 -0.87
CA PHE A 289 27.77 17.20 -1.54
C PHE A 289 28.01 18.47 -0.73
N GLN A 290 27.65 18.46 0.56
CA GLN A 290 27.87 19.60 1.44
C GLN A 290 29.34 19.99 1.58
N GLU A 291 30.26 19.01 1.66
CA GLU A 291 31.71 19.28 1.67
C GLU A 291 32.18 19.93 0.36
N ARG A 292 31.69 19.50 -0.80
CA ARG A 292 32.03 20.11 -2.09
C ARG A 292 31.55 21.56 -2.18
N VAL A 293 30.34 21.86 -1.69
CA VAL A 293 29.82 23.23 -1.63
C VAL A 293 30.70 24.11 -0.75
N LYS A 294 31.12 23.62 0.44
CA LYS A 294 32.05 24.36 1.31
C LYS A 294 33.42 24.60 0.70
N GLN A 295 33.91 23.67 -0.12
CA GLN A 295 35.21 23.81 -0.77
C GLN A 295 35.19 24.79 -1.95
N GLN A 296 34.07 24.87 -2.68
CA GLN A 296 33.95 25.69 -3.88
C GLN A 296 33.36 27.08 -3.61
N GLU A 297 32.61 27.25 -2.52
CA GLU A 297 31.97 28.51 -2.10
C GLU A 297 31.24 29.22 -3.27
N PRO A 298 30.28 28.54 -3.94
CA PRO A 298 29.58 29.13 -5.08
C PRO A 298 28.90 30.44 -4.71
N THR A 299 29.05 31.46 -5.55
CA THR A 299 28.53 32.82 -5.28
C THR A 299 27.30 33.17 -6.10
N ASN A 300 27.03 32.36 -7.13
CA ASN A 300 25.88 32.49 -8.03
C ASN A 300 25.34 31.10 -8.39
N PHE A 301 24.22 31.05 -9.11
CA PHE A 301 23.58 29.79 -9.47
C PHE A 301 24.42 28.97 -10.46
N ASP A 302 25.07 29.59 -11.44
CA ASP A 302 25.88 28.87 -12.43
C ASP A 302 27.06 28.12 -11.76
N ASP A 303 27.67 28.70 -10.72
CA ASP A 303 28.68 28.03 -9.91
C ASP A 303 28.09 26.81 -9.17
N LEU A 304 26.88 26.98 -8.60
CA LEU A 304 26.20 25.95 -7.82
C LEU A 304 25.64 24.81 -8.68
N GLU A 305 25.15 25.11 -9.88
CA GLU A 305 24.52 24.15 -10.79
C GLU A 305 25.46 22.97 -11.09
N ASN A 306 26.77 23.23 -11.21
CA ASN A 306 27.80 22.21 -11.43
C ASN A 306 27.96 21.21 -10.26
N LEU A 307 27.35 21.49 -9.10
CA LEU A 307 27.41 20.66 -7.89
C LEU A 307 26.12 19.88 -7.61
N LEU A 308 25.00 20.32 -8.21
CA LEU A 308 23.66 19.75 -8.07
C LEU A 308 23.49 18.47 -8.92
#